data_AF-A0A523I586-F1
#
_entry.id   AF-A0A523I586-F1
#
_cell.length_a   1.000
_cell.length_b   1.000
_cell.length_c   1.000
_cell.angle_alpha   90.00
_cell.angle_beta   90.00
_cell.angle_gamma   90.00
#
_symmetry.space_group_name_H-M   'P 1'
#
loop_
_entity.id
_entity.type
_entity.pdbx_description
1 polymer ?
#
loop_
_entity_poly.entity_id
_entity_poly.type
_entity_poly.pdbx_seq_one_letter_code
_entity_poly.pdbx_strand_id
1 'polypeptide(L)'
;MTFIPILAYHKIQKTFDFSVTYITPGKFEAQLKYLVGLDYESISLHDYISKKNIYGKKVIFTFDDAYASVFEYAFPLLTKYNFKASIFVITQFVGKPNRWDYNFLKKGLGHCNWQQINTLASKGWEVGSHTV
;
A
#
# COMPACT_ATOMS: atom_id res chain seq x y z
N MET A 1 -17.42 20.59 -3.09
CA MET A 1 -16.14 20.14 -2.53
C MET A 1 -16.11 18.63 -2.62
N THR A 2 -15.22 18.05 -3.41
CA THR A 2 -15.15 16.60 -3.59
C THR A 2 -14.33 16.03 -2.43
N PHE A 3 -14.96 15.26 -1.54
CA PHE A 3 -14.24 14.55 -0.47
C PHE A 3 -13.49 13.36 -1.08
N ILE A 4 -12.19 13.25 -0.82
CA ILE A 4 -11.34 12.17 -1.31
C ILE A 4 -10.74 11.46 -0.09
N PRO A 5 -11.23 10.26 0.28
CA PRO A 5 -10.66 9.50 1.38
C PRO A 5 -9.23 9.04 1.07
N ILE A 6 -8.38 9.09 2.09
CA ILE A 6 -7.05 8.49 2.10
C ILE A 6 -7.11 7.28 3.03
N LEU A 7 -6.84 6.10 2.47
CA LEU A 7 -6.84 4.83 3.20
C LEU A 7 -5.39 4.39 3.41
N ALA A 8 -4.93 4.52 4.66
CA ALA A 8 -3.56 4.18 5.06
C ALA A 8 -3.48 2.73 5.55
N TYR A 9 -2.52 1.99 5.00
CA TYR A 9 -2.21 0.61 5.36
C TYR A 9 -0.72 0.49 5.66
N HIS A 10 -0.35 -0.57 6.37
CA HIS A 10 1.06 -0.97 6.50
C HIS A 10 1.22 -2.38 5.94
N LYS A 11 0.52 -3.36 6.52
CA LYS A 11 0.65 -4.78 6.15
C LYS A 11 -0.65 -5.38 5.62
N ILE A 12 -0.53 -6.10 4.51
CA ILE A 12 -1.57 -6.99 3.99
C ILE A 12 -1.03 -8.42 4.06
N GLN A 13 -1.43 -9.21 5.07
CA GLN A 13 -0.79 -10.51 5.31
C GLN A 13 -1.75 -11.56 5.88
N LYS A 14 -1.44 -12.84 5.64
CA LYS A 14 -2.26 -13.97 6.10
C LYS A 14 -2.03 -14.32 7.57
N THR A 15 -0.79 -14.19 8.02
CA THR A 15 -0.37 -14.59 9.37
C THR A 15 -0.58 -13.45 10.34
N PHE A 16 -1.03 -13.79 11.56
CA PHE A 16 -0.99 -12.85 12.67
C PHE A 16 0.47 -12.49 12.97
N ASP A 17 0.71 -11.22 13.27
CA ASP A 17 1.91 -10.75 13.95
C ASP A 17 1.49 -9.94 15.18
N PHE A 18 2.41 -9.66 16.08
CA PHE A 18 2.11 -8.92 17.31
C PHE A 18 1.95 -7.40 17.09
N SER A 19 2.13 -6.92 15.87
CA SER A 19 1.80 -5.54 15.53
C SER A 19 0.29 -5.40 15.33
N VAL A 20 -0.21 -4.20 15.55
CA VAL A 20 -1.64 -3.89 15.41
C VAL A 20 -2.00 -3.31 14.03
N THR A 21 -1.04 -3.17 13.11
CA THR A 21 -1.21 -2.45 11.83
C THR A 21 -1.28 -3.37 10.61
N TYR A 22 -1.99 -4.50 10.72
CA TYR A 22 -2.21 -5.41 9.58
C TYR A 22 -3.68 -5.74 9.32
N ILE A 23 -4.00 -6.02 8.06
CA ILE A 23 -5.27 -6.66 7.67
C ILE A 23 -5.00 -7.88 6.79
N THR A 24 -5.98 -8.78 6.70
CA THR A 24 -5.85 -9.96 5.85
C THR A 24 -6.12 -9.62 4.38
N PRO A 25 -5.53 -10.35 3.41
CA PRO A 25 -5.81 -10.15 1.98
C PRO A 25 -7.31 -10.26 1.65
N GLY A 26 -8.05 -11.14 2.32
CA GLY A 26 -9.50 -11.26 2.13
C GLY A 26 -10.28 -10.04 2.59
N LYS A 27 -9.91 -9.43 3.74
CA LYS A 27 -10.51 -8.18 4.20
C LYS A 27 -10.16 -7.02 3.27
N PHE A 28 -8.92 -6.97 2.79
CA PHE A 28 -8.47 -5.96 1.83
C PHE A 28 -9.24 -6.08 0.51
N GLU A 29 -9.34 -7.28 -0.06
CA GLU A 29 -10.09 -7.51 -1.29
C GLU A 29 -11.57 -7.13 -1.13
N ALA A 30 -12.18 -7.39 0.03
CA ALA A 30 -13.56 -6.95 0.31
C ALA A 30 -13.71 -5.42 0.27
N GLN A 31 -12.73 -4.67 0.79
CA GLN A 31 -12.69 -3.21 0.69
C GLN A 31 -12.55 -2.74 -0.76
N LEU A 32 -11.68 -3.40 -1.55
CA LEU A 32 -11.53 -3.07 -2.98
C LEU A 32 -12.82 -3.32 -3.77
N LYS A 33 -13.47 -4.47 -3.55
CA LYS A 33 -14.77 -4.80 -4.16
C LYS A 33 -15.84 -3.77 -3.82
N TYR A 34 -15.88 -3.32 -2.56
CA TYR A 34 -16.81 -2.29 -2.12
C TYR A 34 -16.59 -0.96 -2.84
N LEU A 35 -15.33 -0.53 -2.98
CA LEU A 35 -14.97 0.70 -3.69
C LEU A 35 -15.28 0.61 -5.19
N VAL A 36 -14.99 -0.53 -5.83
CA VAL A 36 -15.37 -0.78 -7.23
C VAL A 36 -16.88 -0.73 -7.42
N GLY A 37 -17.66 -1.36 -6.54
CA GLY A 37 -19.13 -1.32 -6.60
C GLY A 37 -19.75 0.07 -6.37
N LEU A 38 -18.95 1.02 -5.92
CA LEU A 38 -19.33 2.43 -5.75
C LEU A 38 -18.72 3.35 -6.82
N ASP A 39 -18.07 2.81 -7.85
CA ASP A 39 -17.40 3.55 -8.94
C ASP A 39 -16.26 4.47 -8.47
N TYR A 40 -15.51 4.03 -7.45
CA TYR A 40 -14.28 4.72 -7.07
C TYR A 40 -13.16 4.43 -8.06
N GLU A 41 -12.33 5.44 -8.31
CA GLU A 41 -11.05 5.32 -9.02
C GLU A 41 -9.91 5.76 -8.10
N SER A 42 -8.79 5.06 -8.15
CA SER A 42 -7.61 5.46 -7.37
C SER A 42 -6.87 6.61 -8.04
N ILE A 43 -6.37 7.56 -7.24
CA ILE A 43 -5.36 8.53 -7.65
C ILE A 43 -4.17 8.49 -6.69
N SER A 44 -3.04 9.04 -7.11
CA SER A 44 -1.87 9.21 -6.25
C SER A 44 -1.99 10.49 -5.39
N LEU A 45 -1.13 10.65 -4.40
CA LEU A 45 -1.05 11.90 -3.63
C LEU A 45 -0.55 13.04 -4.52
N HIS A 46 0.41 12.76 -5.40
CA HIS A 46 0.87 13.72 -6.39
C HIS A 46 -0.26 14.23 -7.29
N ASP A 47 -1.12 13.33 -7.77
CA ASP A 47 -2.30 13.69 -8.57
C ASP A 47 -3.25 14.62 -7.80
N TYR A 48 -3.48 14.32 -6.52
CA TYR A 48 -4.33 15.11 -5.65
C TYR A 48 -3.82 16.55 -5.47
N ILE A 49 -2.50 16.73 -5.36
CA ILE A 49 -1.87 18.04 -5.15
C ILE A 49 -1.72 18.81 -6.47
N SER A 50 -1.41 18.13 -7.56
CA SER A 50 -1.03 18.77 -8.83
C SER A 50 -2.20 19.06 -9.78
N LYS A 51 -3.28 18.27 -9.73
CA LYS A 51 -4.40 18.40 -10.66
C LYS A 51 -5.42 19.41 -10.12
N LYS A 52 -5.73 20.42 -10.92
CA LYS A 52 -6.72 21.45 -10.59
C LYS A 52 -8.16 20.93 -10.60
N ASN A 53 -8.44 19.89 -11.38
CA ASN A 53 -9.78 19.41 -11.65
C ASN A 53 -9.85 17.89 -11.46
N ILE A 54 -10.34 17.45 -10.30
CA ILE A 54 -10.57 16.05 -9.96
C ILE A 54 -12.07 15.83 -9.82
N TYR A 55 -12.63 15.02 -10.71
CA TYR A 55 -14.05 14.71 -10.78
C TYR A 55 -14.32 13.24 -10.47
N GLY A 56 -15.57 12.91 -10.15
CA GLY A 56 -15.96 11.55 -9.79
C GLY A 56 -15.52 11.17 -8.38
N LYS A 57 -15.75 9.90 -8.02
CA LYS A 57 -15.37 9.36 -6.71
C LYS A 57 -13.92 8.90 -6.77
N LYS A 58 -13.06 9.52 -5.97
CA LYS A 58 -11.64 9.19 -5.92
C LYS A 58 -11.26 8.65 -4.56
N VAL A 59 -10.28 7.78 -4.53
CA VAL A 59 -9.68 7.23 -3.31
C VAL A 59 -8.17 7.23 -3.45
N ILE A 60 -7.46 7.46 -2.35
CA ILE A 60 -6.01 7.36 -2.30
C ILE A 60 -5.65 6.20 -1.38
N PHE A 61 -4.82 5.30 -1.88
CA PHE A 61 -4.26 4.22 -1.07
C PHE A 61 -2.80 4.55 -0.74
N THR A 62 -2.44 4.44 0.54
CA THR A 62 -1.05 4.56 0.98
C THR A 62 -0.62 3.29 1.72
N PHE A 63 0.62 2.88 1.48
CA PHE A 63 1.28 1.78 2.19
C PHE A 63 2.57 2.28 2.82
N ASP A 64 2.60 2.32 4.14
CA ASP A 64 3.75 2.79 4.89
C ASP A 64 4.74 1.64 5.16
N ASP A 65 5.98 2.01 5.49
CA ASP A 65 7.15 1.15 5.74
C ASP A 65 7.68 0.33 4.56
N ALA A 66 6.85 0.02 3.56
CA ALA A 66 7.16 -0.86 2.43
C ALA A 66 7.41 -2.33 2.81
N TYR A 67 6.53 -2.92 3.64
CA TYR A 67 6.57 -4.36 3.92
C TYR A 67 6.50 -5.21 2.64
N ALA A 68 7.26 -6.30 2.60
CA ALA A 68 7.27 -7.24 1.47
C ALA A 68 5.86 -7.81 1.17
N SER A 69 5.02 -7.91 2.20
CA SER A 69 3.63 -8.36 2.09
C SER A 69 2.77 -7.44 1.23
N VAL A 70 3.11 -6.15 1.10
CA VAL A 70 2.45 -5.21 0.18
C VAL A 70 2.65 -5.67 -1.26
N PHE A 71 3.87 -6.01 -1.64
CA PHE A 71 4.17 -6.52 -2.98
C PHE A 71 3.54 -7.91 -3.22
N GLU A 72 3.57 -8.77 -2.21
CA GLU A 72 3.06 -10.15 -2.31
C GLU A 72 1.53 -10.21 -2.41
N TYR A 73 0.81 -9.38 -1.65
CA TYR A 73 -0.64 -9.50 -1.47
C TYR A 73 -1.42 -8.26 -1.94
N ALA A 74 -0.97 -7.05 -1.62
CA ALA A 74 -1.72 -5.83 -1.94
C ALA A 74 -1.64 -5.50 -3.43
N PHE A 75 -0.42 -5.54 -4.00
CA PHE A 75 -0.16 -5.20 -5.40
C PHE A 75 -0.96 -6.04 -6.41
N PRO A 76 -1.00 -7.39 -6.36
CA PRO A 76 -1.81 -8.16 -7.31
C PRO A 76 -3.30 -7.89 -7.16
N LEU A 77 -3.80 -7.65 -5.93
CA LEU A 77 -5.20 -7.30 -5.69
C LEU A 77 -5.54 -5.93 -6.27
N LEU A 78 -4.75 -4.90 -5.99
CA LEU A 78 -4.97 -3.57 -6.58
C LEU A 78 -4.91 -3.61 -8.11
N THR A 79 -3.96 -4.36 -8.68
CA THR A 79 -3.87 -4.56 -10.13
C THR A 79 -5.14 -5.22 -10.70
N LYS A 80 -5.66 -6.27 -10.05
CA LYS A 80 -6.89 -6.95 -10.45
C LYS A 80 -8.10 -6.01 -10.51
N TYR A 81 -8.16 -5.01 -9.63
CA TYR A 81 -9.24 -4.02 -9.57
C TYR A 81 -8.91 -2.68 -10.24
N ASN A 82 -7.83 -2.63 -11.03
CA ASN A 82 -7.37 -1.44 -11.73
C ASN A 82 -7.12 -0.22 -10.82
N PHE A 83 -6.67 -0.48 -9.60
CA PHE A 83 -6.25 0.54 -8.65
C PHE A 83 -4.72 0.67 -8.60
N LYS A 84 -4.27 1.87 -8.29
CA LYS A 84 -2.88 2.26 -8.01
C LYS A 84 -2.78 2.81 -6.58
N ALA A 85 -1.57 2.88 -6.05
CA ALA A 85 -1.32 3.35 -4.70
C ALA A 85 0.00 4.10 -4.60
N SER A 86 0.24 4.68 -3.43
CA SER A 86 1.53 5.23 -3.02
C SER A 86 2.18 4.30 -2.00
N ILE A 87 3.49 4.07 -2.10
CA ILE A 87 4.28 3.32 -1.11
C ILE A 87 5.34 4.23 -0.52
N PHE A 88 5.43 4.28 0.80
CA PHE A 88 6.41 5.06 1.55
C PHE A 88 7.50 4.15 2.10
N VAL A 89 8.75 4.42 1.73
CA VAL A 89 9.88 3.50 1.93
C VAL A 89 10.83 4.00 3.01
N ILE A 90 11.12 3.16 4.01
CA ILE A 90 12.24 3.36 4.94
C ILE A 90 13.50 2.77 4.29
N THR A 91 14.34 3.61 3.70
CA THR A 91 15.42 3.18 2.79
C THR A 91 16.45 2.21 3.39
N GLN A 92 16.73 2.31 4.70
CA GLN A 92 17.68 1.52 5.46
C GLN A 92 17.24 0.05 5.56
N PHE A 93 15.92 -0.20 5.48
CA PHE A 93 15.29 -1.50 5.60
C PHE A 93 14.93 -2.15 4.27
N VAL A 94 15.17 -1.50 3.13
CA VAL A 94 14.92 -2.09 1.81
C VAL A 94 15.65 -3.43 1.68
N GLY A 95 14.89 -4.49 1.37
CA GLY A 95 15.38 -5.86 1.27
C GLY A 95 15.82 -6.50 2.60
N LYS A 96 15.49 -5.90 3.74
CA LYS A 96 15.88 -6.36 5.08
C LYS A 96 14.67 -6.55 6.00
N PRO A 97 14.79 -7.39 7.04
CA PRO A 97 13.81 -7.42 8.12
C PRO A 97 13.91 -6.17 9.00
N ASN A 98 12.78 -5.70 9.54
CA ASN A 98 12.79 -4.64 10.56
C ASN A 98 13.20 -5.17 11.95
N ARG A 99 13.30 -4.23 12.90
CA ARG A 99 13.67 -4.46 14.30
C ARG A 99 12.54 -4.18 15.30
N TRP A 100 11.40 -3.69 14.84
CA TRP A 100 10.29 -3.26 15.69
C TRP A 100 9.10 -4.23 15.64
N ASP A 101 8.88 -4.92 14.52
CA ASP A 101 7.82 -5.91 14.42
C ASP A 101 8.38 -7.32 14.42
N TYR A 102 7.64 -8.23 15.04
CA TYR A 102 8.05 -9.63 15.14
C TYR A 102 6.88 -10.55 14.79
N ASN A 103 7.17 -11.54 13.95
CA ASN A 103 6.26 -12.67 13.77
C ASN A 103 6.32 -13.62 14.99
N PHE A 104 5.50 -14.67 14.98
CA PHE A 104 5.50 -15.70 16.04
C PHE A 104 6.87 -16.34 16.32
N LEU A 105 7.78 -16.34 15.33
CA LEU A 105 9.14 -16.87 15.46
C LEU A 105 10.14 -15.83 16.00
N LYS A 106 9.66 -14.66 16.45
CA LYS A 106 10.48 -13.50 16.87
C LYS A 106 11.47 -13.05 15.80
N LYS A 107 11.14 -13.24 14.52
CA LYS A 107 11.90 -12.70 13.40
C LYS A 107 11.26 -11.40 12.91
N GLY A 108 12.12 -10.43 12.60
CA GLY A 108 11.71 -9.18 11.97
C GLY A 108 10.96 -9.42 10.65
N LEU A 109 10.01 -8.56 10.34
CA LEU A 109 9.24 -8.67 9.10
C LEU A 109 10.01 -8.06 7.94
N GLY A 110 10.01 -8.75 6.80
CA GLY A 110 10.73 -8.32 5.59
C GLY A 110 10.08 -7.12 4.90
N HIS A 111 10.92 -6.30 4.29
CA HIS A 111 10.51 -5.17 3.44
C HIS A 111 10.77 -5.49 1.98
N CYS A 112 10.09 -4.77 1.10
CA CYS A 112 10.34 -4.81 -0.34
C CYS A 112 11.82 -4.57 -0.62
N ASN A 113 12.38 -5.31 -1.58
CA ASN A 113 13.68 -5.01 -2.16
C ASN A 113 13.54 -3.98 -3.30
N TRP A 114 14.66 -3.48 -3.82
CA TRP A 114 14.65 -2.49 -4.91
C TRP A 114 13.98 -2.99 -6.19
N GLN A 115 14.12 -4.28 -6.53
CA GLN A 115 13.46 -4.86 -7.70
C GLN A 115 11.93 -4.77 -7.57
N GLN A 116 11.41 -5.10 -6.39
CA GLN A 116 9.97 -4.99 -6.08
C GLN A 116 9.50 -3.54 -6.12
N ILE A 117 10.24 -2.60 -5.51
CA ILE A 117 9.92 -1.16 -5.54
C ILE A 117 9.91 -0.63 -6.98
N ASN A 118 10.92 -0.96 -7.78
CA ASN A 118 10.99 -0.56 -9.19
C ASN A 118 9.84 -1.16 -10.02
N THR A 119 9.40 -2.38 -9.68
CA THR A 119 8.24 -3.01 -10.32
C THR A 119 6.96 -2.25 -10.00
N LEU A 120 6.74 -1.86 -8.74
CA LEU A 120 5.59 -1.03 -8.35
C LEU A 120 5.60 0.31 -9.09
N ALA A 121 6.74 1.00 -9.12
CA ALA A 121 6.90 2.28 -9.81
C ALA A 121 6.60 2.16 -11.32
N SER A 122 7.14 1.14 -11.99
CA SER A 122 6.87 0.91 -13.43
C SER A 122 5.41 0.56 -13.74
N LYS A 123 4.64 0.13 -12.73
CA LYS A 123 3.18 -0.09 -12.81
C LYS A 123 2.36 1.14 -12.39
N GLY A 124 3.02 2.27 -12.17
CA GLY A 124 2.40 3.56 -11.92
C GLY A 124 2.06 3.81 -10.45
N TRP A 125 2.67 3.09 -9.52
CA TRP A 125 2.62 3.47 -8.10
C TRP A 125 3.55 4.65 -7.84
N GLU A 126 3.12 5.53 -6.94
CA GLU A 126 3.96 6.60 -6.41
C GLU A 126 4.91 6.01 -5.35
N VAL A 127 6.18 6.41 -5.37
CA VAL A 127 7.17 6.01 -4.36
C VAL A 127 7.59 7.25 -3.57
N GLY A 128 7.31 7.23 -2.26
CA GLY A 128 7.64 8.30 -1.32
C GLY A 128 8.67 7.85 -0.28
N SER A 129 9.25 8.82 0.43
CA SER A 129 10.17 8.56 1.55
C SER A 129 9.40 8.37 2.85
N HIS A 130 9.84 7.39 3.66
CA HIS A 130 9.41 7.23 5.05
C HIS A 130 10.59 7.30 6.01
N THR A 131 11.46 8.29 5.82
CA THR A 131 12.77 8.43 6.48
C THR A 131 13.85 7.50 5.91
N VAL A 132 15.06 7.61 6.47
CA VAL A 132 16.22 6.81 6.05
C VAL A 132 16.15 5.45 6.68
#